data_AF-A0A538K0D5-F1
#
_entry.id   AF-A0A538K0D5-F1
#
_cell.length_a   1.000
_cell.length_b   1.000
_cell.length_c   1.000
_cell.angle_alpha   90.00
_cell.angle_beta   90.00
_cell.angle_gamma   90.00
#
_symmetry.space_group_name_H-M   'P 1'
#
loop_
_entity.id
_entity.type
_entity.pdbx_description
1 polymer ?
#
loop_
_entity_poly.entity_id
_entity_poly.type
_entity_poly.pdbx_seq_one_letter_code
_entity_poly.pdbx_strand_id
1 'polypeptide(L)' 'MIWFNNDKDVGFIATAKGERLSVQGSDFLDGGRPEGRCGGRVVAFRVVGEGPEARAVDVVFVDDAAPRRARIRRSAGR' A
#
# COMPACT_ATOMS: atom_id res chain seq x y z
N MET A 1 -1.73 1.54 2.49
CA MET A 1 -0.90 2.76 2.35
C MET A 1 -1.80 4.00 2.45
N ILE A 2 -1.39 5.02 3.22
CA ILE A 2 -2.13 6.30 3.31
C ILE A 2 -1.55 7.30 2.30
N TRP A 3 -0.25 7.53 2.39
CA TRP A 3 0.49 8.42 1.49
C TRP A 3 1.98 8.15 1.59
N PHE A 4 2.71 8.51 0.54
CA PHE A 4 4.17 8.49 0.51
C PHE A 4 4.66 9.71 -0.29
N ASN A 5 5.68 10.38 0.21
CA ASN A 5 6.35 11.48 -0.47
C ASN A 5 7.72 10.98 -0.95
N ASN A 6 7.87 10.84 -2.26
CA ASN A 6 9.11 10.37 -2.89
C ASN A 6 10.28 11.34 -2.72
N ASP A 7 10.04 12.65 -2.72
CA ASP A 7 11.11 13.65 -2.59
C ASP A 7 11.70 13.65 -1.17
N LYS A 8 10.86 13.36 -0.16
CA LYS A 8 11.25 13.31 1.25
C LYS A 8 11.55 11.91 1.77
N ASP A 9 11.34 10.88 0.96
CA ASP A 9 11.47 9.47 1.33
C ASP A 9 10.74 9.09 2.63
N VAL A 10 9.56 9.68 2.87
CA VAL A 10 8.74 9.42 4.06
C VAL A 10 7.27 9.21 3.69
N GLY A 11 6.60 8.36 4.46
CA GLY A 11 5.17 8.16 4.34
C GLY A 11 4.55 7.50 5.56
N PHE A 12 3.27 7.16 5.42
CA PHE A 12 2.52 6.46 6.44
C PHE A 12 1.64 5.36 5.86
N ILE A 13 1.56 4.26 6.62
CA ILE A 13 0.70 3.12 6.34
C ILE A 13 -0.36 3.03 7.44
N ALA A 14 -1.59 2.71 7.04
CA ALA A 14 -2.65 2.37 7.97
C ALA A 14 -2.64 0.85 8.17
N THR A 15 -2.64 0.40 9.43
CA THR A 15 -2.87 -1.00 9.77
C THR A 15 -4.36 -1.32 9.70
N ALA A 16 -4.71 -2.61 9.63
CA ALA A 16 -6.11 -3.05 9.68
C ALA A 16 -6.83 -2.66 10.98
N LYS A 17 -6.06 -2.39 12.05
CA LYS A 17 -6.58 -1.90 13.33
C LYS A 17 -6.79 -0.38 13.36
N GLY A 18 -6.47 0.33 12.27
CA GLY A 18 -6.55 1.79 12.17
C GLY A 18 -5.33 2.53 12.73
N GLU A 19 -4.28 1.82 13.13
CA GLU A 19 -3.04 2.43 13.61
C GLU A 19 -2.24 3.00 12.44
N ARG A 20 -1.43 4.03 12.71
CA ARG A 20 -0.58 4.67 11.72
C ARG A 20 0.87 4.31 12.01
N LEU A 21 1.52 3.69 11.03
CA LEU A 21 2.93 3.37 11.10
C LEU A 21 3.69 4.27 10.14
N SER A 22 4.80 4.82 10.61
CA SER A 22 5.74 5.53 9.75
C SER A 22 6.47 4.54 8.85
N VAL A 23 6.79 4.97 7.64
CA VAL A 23 7.60 4.21 6.67
C VAL A 23 8.56 5.17 5.97
N GLN A 24 9.79 4.74 5.74
CA GLN A 24 10.78 5.48 4.96
C GLN A 24 11.02 4.81 3.60
N GLY A 25 11.60 5.55 2.65
CA GLY A 25 11.92 5.04 1.32
C GLY A 25 12.87 3.84 1.32
N SER A 26 13.70 3.69 2.36
CA SER A 26 14.60 2.55 2.55
C SER A 26 13.88 1.27 3.01
N ASP A 27 12.65 1.39 3.50
CA ASP A 27 11.87 0.28 4.03
C ASP A 27 11.15 -0.51 2.94
N PHE A 28 11.13 0.01 1.71
CA PHE A 28 10.56 -0.67 0.55
C PHE A 28 11.57 -1.67 -0.03
N LEU A 29 11.13 -2.92 -0.19
CA LEU A 29 11.96 -3.95 -0.84
C LEU A 29 12.04 -3.72 -2.35
N ASP A 30 13.16 -4.11 -2.94
CA ASP A 30 13.44 -4.10 -4.38
C ASP A 30 13.19 -2.77 -5.10
N GLY A 31 13.30 -1.65 -4.37
CA GLY A 31 12.97 -0.34 -4.93
C GLY A 31 11.49 -0.18 -5.29
N GLY A 32 10.61 -0.98 -4.69
CA GLY A 32 9.15 -0.95 -4.85
C GLY A 32 8.48 0.28 -4.25
N ARG A 33 9.14 1.44 -4.32
CA ARG A 33 8.60 2.73 -3.91
C ARG A 33 7.42 3.08 -4.81
N PRO A 34 6.34 3.66 -4.25
CA PRO A 34 5.19 4.03 -5.05
C PRO A 34 5.50 5.21 -5.96
N GLU A 35 5.34 5.02 -7.26
CA GLU A 35 5.31 6.12 -8.22
C GLU A 35 3.90 6.75 -8.24
N GLY A 36 3.82 8.05 -7.91
CA GLY A 36 2.58 8.81 -7.93
C GLY A 36 1.60 8.45 -6.79
N ARG A 37 0.30 8.40 -7.09
CA ARG A 37 -0.76 8.21 -6.08
C ARG A 37 -0.77 6.77 -5.55
N CYS A 38 -0.51 6.63 -4.24
CA CYS A 38 -0.50 5.35 -3.53
C CYS A 38 -1.51 5.25 -2.37
N GLY A 39 -2.26 6.32 -2.10
CA GLY A 39 -3.30 6.30 -1.07
C GLY A 39 -4.37 5.25 -1.38
N GLY A 40 -4.68 4.39 -0.41
CA GLY A 40 -5.65 3.31 -0.54
C GLY A 40 -5.08 2.01 -1.11
N ARG A 41 -3.81 1.95 -1.54
CA ARG A 41 -3.21 0.69 -2.00
C ARG A 41 -2.93 -0.27 -0.84
N VAL A 42 -3.16 -1.55 -1.07
CA VAL A 42 -2.81 -2.63 -0.14
C VAL A 42 -1.30 -2.85 -0.19
N VAL A 43 -0.70 -2.95 1.00
CA VAL A 43 0.74 -3.20 1.18
C VAL A 43 0.91 -4.28 2.23
N ALA A 44 1.85 -5.19 2.00
CA ALA A 44 2.35 -6.09 3.02
C ALA A 44 3.61 -5.46 3.64
N PHE A 45 3.75 -5.58 4.95
CA PHE A 45 4.85 -4.98 5.71
C PHE A 45 5.07 -5.78 6.98
N ARG A 46 6.27 -5.65 7.56
CA ARG A 46 6.59 -6.08 8.90
C ARG A 46 6.64 -4.87 9.84
N VAL A 47 6.19 -5.03 11.07
CA VAL A 47 6.31 -3.98 12.09
C VAL A 47 7.56 -4.26 12.92
N VAL A 48 8.38 -3.23 13.12
CA VAL A 48 9.53 -3.27 14.02
C VAL A 48 9.37 -2.16 15.06
N GLY A 49 9.76 -2.46 16.30
CA GLY A 49 9.51 -1.60 17.46
C GLY A 49 8.16 -1.86 18.11
N GLU A 50 7.88 -1.14 19.19
CA GLU A 50 6.65 -1.25 19.96
C GLU A 50 6.18 0.14 20.42
N GLY A 51 4.86 0.34 20.44
CA GLY A 51 4.25 1.60 20.86
C GLY A 51 4.44 2.74 19.84
N PRO A 52 4.68 3.99 20.27
CA PRO A 52 4.69 5.17 19.40
C PRO A 52 5.86 5.21 18.41
N GLU A 53 6.91 4.43 18.66
CA GLU A 53 8.09 4.30 17.78
C GLU A 53 7.94 3.14 16.78
N ALA A 54 6.78 2.48 16.73
CA ALA A 54 6.54 1.39 15.80
C ALA A 54 6.64 1.88 14.34
N ARG A 55 7.41 1.15 13.55
CA ARG A 55 7.73 1.48 12.15
C ARG A 55 7.43 0.29 11.24
N ALA A 56 6.97 0.57 10.02
CA ALA A 56 6.79 -0.42 8.99
C ALA A 56 8.09 -0.61 8.18
N VAL A 57 8.56 -1.85 8.08
CA VAL A 57 9.73 -2.30 7.31
C VAL A 57 9.33 -3.42 6.35
N ASP A 58 10.25 -3.82 5.46
CA ASP A 58 10.02 -4.88 4.46
C ASP A 58 8.73 -4.65 3.65
N VAL A 59 8.46 -3.39 3.26
CA VAL A 59 7.21 -2.96 2.67
C VAL A 59 7.18 -3.32 1.18
N VAL A 60 6.11 -4.00 0.77
CA VAL A 60 5.83 -4.35 -0.62
C VAL A 60 4.39 -4.05 -0.98
N PHE A 61 4.17 -3.55 -2.20
CA PHE A 61 2.82 -3.41 -2.73
C PHE A 61 2.30 -4.78 -3.14
N VAL A 62 1.14 -5.14 -2.62
CA VAL A 62 0.42 -6.32 -3.07
C VAL A 62 -0.52 -5.85 -4.16
N ASP A 63 -0.40 -6.42 -5.36
CA ASP A 63 -1.39 -6.19 -6.40
C ASP A 63 -2.75 -6.63 -5.86
N ASP A 64 -3.60 -5.64 -5.56
CA ASP A 64 -5.00 -5.84 -5.27
C ASP A 64 -5.63 -6.23 -6.61
N ALA A 65 -5.52 -7.51 -6.95
CA ALA A 65 -6.15 -8.09 -8.12
C ALA A 65 -7.65 -7.90 -7.96
N ALA A 66 -8.14 -6.76 -8.45
CA ALA A 66 -9.54 -6.40 -8.37
C ALA A 66 -10.37 -7.61 -8.83
N PRO A 67 -11.38 -8.04 -8.04
CA PRO A 67 -12.24 -9.13 -8.47
C PRO A 67 -12.86 -8.71 -9.79
N ARG A 68 -12.49 -9.41 -10.87
CA ARG A 68 -12.94 -9.16 -12.24
C ARG A 68 -14.47 -9.09 -12.21
N ARG A 69 -15.04 -7.87 -12.17
CA ARG A 69 -16.49 -7.71 -12.33
C ARG A 69 -16.83 -8.24 -13.71
N ALA A 70 -17.52 -9.37 -13.75
CA ALA A 70 -18.02 -9.97 -14.97
C ALA A 70 -18.84 -8.89 -15.71
N ARG A 71 -18.34 -8.45 -16.86
CA ARG A 71 -19.06 -7.53 -17.73
C ARG A 71 -20.21 -8.34 -18.35
N ILE A 72 -21.44 -8.15 -17.87
CA ILE A 72 -22.63 -8.71 -18.52
C ILE A 72 -22.59 -8.28 -19.99
N ARG A 73 -22.31 -9.23 -20.90
CA ARG A 73 -22.55 -9.05 -22.32
C ARG A 73 -24.06 -9.14 -22.49
N ARG A 74 -24.73 -7.99 -22.66
CA ARG A 74 -26.08 -8.02 -23.24
C ARG A 74 -25.93 -8.53 -24.67
N SER A 75 -26.22 -9.81 -24.87
CA SER A 75 -26.62 -10.33 -26.18
C SER A 75 -27.90 -9.60 -26.58
N ALA A 76 -27.75 -8.49 -27.30
CA ALA A 76 -28.84 -7.93 -28.08
C ALA A 76 -29.02 -8.87 -29.29
N GLY A 77 -30.08 -9.67 -29.23
CA GLY A 77 -30.49 -10.57 -30.29
C GLY A 77 -30.81 -9.83 -31.58
N ARG A 78 -30.66 -10.56 -32.69
CA ARG A 78 -31.25 -10.26 -33.99
C ARG A 78 -31.91 -11.53 -34.49
#